data_AF-A0A962S6Y4-F1
#
_entry.id   AF-A0A962S6Y4-F1
#
_cell.length_a   1.000
_cell.length_b   1.000
_cell.length_c   1.000
_cell.angle_alpha   90.00
_cell.angle_beta   90.00
_cell.angle_gamma   90.00
#
_symmetry.space_group_name_H-M   'P 1'
#
loop_
_entity.id
_entity.type
_entity.pdbx_description
1 polymer ?
#
loop_
_entity_poly.entity_id
_entity_poly.type
_entity_poly.pdbx_seq_one_letter_code
_entity_poly.pdbx_strand_id
1 'polypeptide(L)'
;MRVTQLLVLGLVGTALPVQFANADADGEREMLARIAHEIEAIQPLMRQAASQANPDARIRFQYDWLRQDLDQIQHGIQEHIDAPRAEPRTFPPLRGDYRR
;
A
#
# COMPACT_ATOMS: atom_id res chain seq x y z
N MET A 1 9.72 -29.27 62.77
CA MET A 1 10.99 -28.91 62.11
C MET A 1 10.98 -29.51 60.71
N ARG A 2 11.32 -28.69 59.71
CA ARG A 2 11.72 -29.04 58.32
C ARG A 2 10.57 -29.32 57.33
N VAL A 3 10.20 -28.37 56.44
CA VAL A 3 10.86 -27.99 55.15
C VAL A 3 10.47 -29.05 54.09
N THR A 4 9.83 -28.83 52.94
CA THR A 4 9.68 -27.69 52.01
C THR A 4 8.55 -28.03 51.02
N GLN A 5 8.00 -27.01 50.35
CA GLN A 5 7.07 -27.08 49.22
C GLN A 5 7.60 -27.90 48.03
N LEU A 6 6.74 -28.67 47.36
CA LEU A 6 6.96 -29.14 45.99
C LEU A 6 5.99 -28.43 45.05
N LEU A 7 6.57 -27.60 44.18
CA LEU A 7 5.96 -26.89 43.07
C LEU A 7 5.32 -27.88 42.09
N VAL A 8 4.00 -27.80 41.91
CA VAL A 8 3.34 -28.27 40.70
C VAL A 8 3.24 -27.05 39.78
N LEU A 9 4.19 -26.88 38.86
CA LEU A 9 4.03 -25.93 37.77
C LEU A 9 3.64 -26.69 36.50
N GLY A 10 2.55 -26.21 35.92
CA GLY A 10 1.77 -26.87 34.89
C GLY A 10 2.56 -27.27 33.66
N LEU A 11 2.29 -28.51 33.26
CA LEU A 11 2.58 -29.14 32.00
C LEU A 11 2.12 -28.27 30.82
N VAL A 12 3.09 -27.85 30.00
CA VAL A 12 3.03 -27.77 28.53
C VAL A 12 1.76 -27.12 27.97
N GLY A 13 1.76 -25.78 27.90
CA GLY A 13 0.94 -25.05 26.96
C GLY A 13 1.36 -25.42 25.54
N THR A 14 0.49 -26.14 24.86
CA THR A 14 0.59 -26.59 23.47
C THR A 14 1.10 -25.47 22.55
N ALA A 15 2.10 -25.80 21.74
CA ALA A 15 2.59 -24.97 20.66
C ALA A 15 1.44 -24.50 19.76
N LEU A 16 1.04 -23.24 19.90
CA LEU A 16 0.27 -22.56 18.87
C LEU A 16 1.24 -22.36 17.69
N PRO A 17 0.91 -22.80 16.46
CA PRO A 17 1.70 -22.43 15.31
C PRO A 17 1.70 -20.90 15.22
N VAL A 18 2.89 -20.34 15.23
CA VAL A 18 3.22 -18.92 15.09
C VAL A 18 2.69 -18.46 13.72
N GLN A 19 1.44 -17.95 13.67
CA GLN A 19 0.73 -17.46 12.46
C GLN A 19 1.22 -16.08 11.97
N PHE A 20 2.39 -15.64 12.41
CA PHE A 20 2.88 -14.27 12.23
C PHE A 20 3.14 -13.91 10.76
N ALA A 21 3.52 -14.89 9.93
CA ALA A 21 3.79 -14.65 8.51
C ALA A 21 2.52 -14.31 7.68
N ASN A 22 1.34 -14.80 8.10
CA ASN A 22 0.09 -14.47 7.43
C ASN A 22 -0.45 -13.13 7.93
N ALA A 23 -0.36 -12.85 9.24
CA ALA A 23 -0.78 -11.57 9.80
C ALA A 23 0.00 -10.37 9.23
N ASP A 24 1.30 -10.54 8.97
CA ASP A 24 2.14 -9.52 8.34
C ASP A 24 1.76 -9.30 6.87
N ALA A 25 1.54 -10.38 6.12
CA ALA A 25 1.11 -10.31 4.72
C ALA A 25 -0.32 -9.76 4.56
N ASP A 26 -1.23 -10.06 5.49
CA ASP A 26 -2.59 -9.53 5.52
C ASP A 26 -2.57 -8.03 5.89
N GLY A 27 -1.71 -7.63 6.84
CA GLY A 27 -1.50 -6.23 7.20
C GLY A 27 -0.89 -5.40 6.06
N GLU A 28 0.11 -5.96 5.35
CA GLU A 28 0.68 -5.33 4.15
C GLU A 28 -0.41 -5.12 3.08
N ARG A 29 -1.20 -6.15 2.79
CA ARG A 29 -2.32 -6.08 1.81
C ARG A 29 -3.35 -5.03 2.19
N GLU A 30 -3.73 -4.95 3.46
CA GLU A 30 -4.66 -3.93 3.97
C GLU A 30 -4.11 -2.52 3.75
N MET A 31 -2.83 -2.30 4.07
CA MET A 31 -2.20 -1.00 3.89
C MET A 31 -2.06 -0.62 2.40
N LEU A 32 -1.73 -1.58 1.55
CA LEU A 32 -1.67 -1.37 0.10
C LEU A 32 -3.06 -1.05 -0.49
N ALA A 33 -4.10 -1.76 -0.07
CA ALA A 33 -5.48 -1.47 -0.47
C ALA A 33 -5.90 -0.06 -0.03
N ARG A 34 -5.50 0.35 1.19
CA ARG A 34 -5.71 1.72 1.66
C ARG A 34 -4.98 2.74 0.80
N ILE A 35 -3.72 2.51 0.44
CA ILE A 35 -2.97 3.40 -0.45
C ILE A 35 -3.68 3.56 -1.81
N ALA A 36 -4.13 2.45 -2.40
CA ALA A 36 -4.87 2.48 -3.67
C ALA A 36 -6.16 3.31 -3.57
N HIS A 37 -6.87 3.21 -2.44
CA HIS A 37 -8.07 4.01 -2.16
C HIS A 37 -7.77 5.50 -1.97
N GLU A 38 -6.71 5.84 -1.24
CA GLU A 38 -6.32 7.25 -1.06
C GLU A 38 -5.89 7.90 -2.39
N ILE A 39 -5.24 7.15 -3.29
CA ILE A 39 -4.91 7.61 -4.64
C ILE A 39 -6.20 7.92 -5.43
N GLU A 40 -7.22 7.07 -5.34
CA GLU A 40 -8.52 7.33 -5.95
C GLU A 40 -9.18 8.59 -5.39
N ALA A 41 -9.08 8.80 -4.07
CA ALA A 41 -9.62 9.98 -3.39
C ALA A 41 -8.94 11.30 -3.81
N ILE A 42 -7.73 11.25 -4.38
CA ILE A 42 -7.03 12.44 -4.91
C ILE A 42 -7.58 12.89 -6.28
N GLN A 43 -8.23 12.01 -7.05
CA GLN A 43 -8.79 12.33 -8.36
C GLN A 43 -9.75 13.54 -8.38
N PRO A 44 -10.71 13.69 -7.44
CA PRO A 44 -11.54 14.91 -7.37
C PRO A 44 -10.72 16.17 -7.04
N LEU A 45 -9.69 16.08 -6.18
CA LEU A 45 -8.82 17.22 -5.85
C LEU A 45 -8.04 17.70 -7.09
N MET A 46 -7.58 16.76 -7.93
CA MET A 46 -6.94 17.11 -9.20
C MET A 46 -7.89 17.83 -10.16
N ARG A 47 -9.15 17.39 -10.26
CA ARG A 47 -10.15 18.07 -11.09
C ARG A 47 -10.43 19.48 -10.59
N GLN A 48 -10.56 19.64 -9.28
CA GLN A 48 -10.75 20.95 -8.65
C GLN A 48 -9.54 21.86 -8.89
N ALA A 49 -8.31 21.35 -8.77
CA ALA A 49 -7.09 22.10 -9.05
C ALA A 49 -7.00 22.50 -10.54
N ALA A 50 -7.32 21.59 -11.45
CA ALA A 50 -7.36 21.87 -12.89
C ALA A 50 -8.36 22.98 -13.25
N SER A 51 -9.54 23.00 -12.61
CA SER A 51 -10.54 24.07 -12.83
C SER A 51 -10.11 25.45 -12.35
N GLN A 52 -9.15 25.51 -11.41
CA GLN A 52 -8.62 26.76 -10.85
C GLN A 52 -7.31 27.18 -11.53
N ALA A 53 -6.76 26.35 -12.42
CA ALA A 53 -5.50 26.62 -13.08
C ALA A 53 -5.64 27.82 -14.04
N ASN A 54 -4.59 28.66 -14.09
CA ASN A 54 -4.55 29.79 -15.01
C ASN A 54 -4.39 29.28 -16.47
N PRO A 55 -5.37 29.50 -17.36
CA PRO A 55 -5.25 29.10 -18.75
C PRO A 55 -4.13 29.86 -19.48
N ASP A 56 -3.79 31.08 -19.09
CA ASP A 56 -2.80 31.88 -19.81
C ASP A 56 -1.35 31.64 -19.33
N ALA A 57 -1.15 30.66 -18.44
CA ALA A 57 0.18 30.30 -17.97
C ALA A 57 1.05 29.75 -19.10
N ARG A 58 2.26 30.30 -19.26
CA ARG A 58 3.26 29.88 -20.26
C ARG A 58 3.73 28.43 -20.06
N ILE A 59 3.81 27.98 -18.81
CA ILE A 59 4.11 26.59 -18.43
C ILE A 59 2.91 26.10 -17.65
N ARG A 60 2.25 25.05 -18.15
CA ARG A 60 1.06 24.46 -17.55
C ARG A 60 1.41 23.18 -16.81
N PHE A 61 0.66 22.93 -15.75
CA PHE A 61 0.70 21.64 -15.08
C PHE A 61 -0.16 20.65 -15.88
N GLN A 62 0.42 19.51 -16.26
CA GLN A 62 -0.25 18.52 -17.10
C GLN A 62 -1.03 17.52 -16.23
N TYR A 63 -2.26 17.91 -15.86
CA TYR A 63 -3.12 17.08 -15.01
C TYR A 63 -3.45 15.70 -15.61
N ASP A 64 -3.51 15.59 -16.94
CA ASP A 64 -3.74 14.30 -17.60
C ASP A 64 -2.54 13.37 -17.45
N TRP A 65 -1.31 13.90 -17.41
CA TRP A 65 -0.10 13.10 -17.21
C TRP A 65 0.00 12.62 -15.77
N LEU A 66 -0.31 13.49 -14.81
CA LEU A 66 -0.41 13.08 -13.41
C LEU A 66 -1.46 11.98 -13.23
N ARG A 67 -2.62 12.08 -13.91
CA ARG A 67 -3.68 11.07 -13.83
C ARG A 67 -3.20 9.71 -14.35
N GLN A 68 -2.55 9.70 -15.51
CA GLN A 68 -1.99 8.48 -16.09
C GLN A 68 -0.99 7.80 -15.16
N ASP A 69 -0.10 8.57 -14.53
CA ASP A 69 0.90 8.03 -13.59
C ASP A 69 0.23 7.48 -12.32
N LEU A 70 -0.81 8.16 -11.78
CA LEU A 70 -1.57 7.64 -10.63
C LEU A 70 -2.35 6.36 -10.96
N ASP A 71 -2.96 6.28 -12.14
CA ASP A 71 -3.67 5.08 -12.61
C ASP A 71 -2.69 3.90 -12.77
N GLN A 72 -1.47 4.18 -13.21
CA GLN A 72 -0.41 3.17 -13.33
C GLN A 72 0.07 2.69 -11.96
N ILE A 73 0.22 3.60 -10.99
CA ILE A 73 0.56 3.23 -9.59
C ILE A 73 -0.55 2.37 -8.99
N GLN A 74 -1.82 2.78 -9.16
CA GLN A 74 -2.96 2.02 -8.66
C GLN A 74 -3.01 0.61 -9.27
N HIS A 75 -2.79 0.48 -10.58
CA HIS A 75 -2.67 -0.82 -11.23
C HIS A 75 -1.53 -1.66 -10.64
N GLY A 76 -0.33 -1.09 -10.47
CA GLY A 76 0.80 -1.81 -9.91
C GLY A 76 0.55 -2.33 -8.48
N ILE A 77 -0.16 -1.53 -7.67
CA ILE A 77 -0.58 -1.94 -6.33
C ILE A 77 -1.61 -3.08 -6.40
N GLN A 78 -2.64 -2.93 -7.23
CA GLN A 78 -3.70 -3.93 -7.37
C GLN A 78 -3.15 -5.26 -7.90
N GLU A 79 -2.28 -5.21 -8.91
CA GLU A 79 -1.59 -6.40 -9.43
C GLU A 79 -0.70 -7.07 -8.38
N HIS A 80 -0.09 -6.31 -7.47
CA HIS A 80 0.69 -6.87 -6.36
C HIS A 80 -0.20 -7.56 -5.32
N ILE A 81 -1.36 -6.97 -5.02
CA ILE A 81 -2.36 -7.58 -4.15
C ILE A 81 -2.90 -8.88 -4.80
N ASP A 82 -3.22 -8.86 -6.08
CA ASP A 82 -3.91 -9.98 -6.75
C ASP A 82 -2.98 -11.14 -7.15
N ALA A 83 -1.68 -10.89 -7.34
CA ALA A 83 -0.76 -11.90 -7.85
C ALA A 83 -0.27 -12.93 -6.81
N PRO A 84 -0.18 -14.22 -7.17
CA PRO A 84 0.64 -15.19 -6.45
C PRO A 84 2.12 -14.79 -6.50
N ARG A 85 2.78 -14.70 -5.34
CA ARG A 85 4.21 -14.38 -5.20
C ARG A 85 5.07 -15.43 -5.92
N ALA A 86 5.69 -15.10 -7.06
CA ALA A 86 6.73 -15.96 -7.64
C ALA A 86 7.77 -15.28 -8.57
N GLU A 87 7.50 -14.13 -9.22
CA GLU A 87 8.44 -13.59 -10.23
C GLU A 87 8.72 -12.08 -10.11
N PRO A 88 9.98 -11.65 -10.33
CA PRO A 88 10.32 -10.23 -10.50
C PRO A 88 9.61 -9.66 -11.73
N ARG A 89 8.90 -8.54 -11.55
CA ARG A 89 8.19 -7.85 -12.64
C ARG A 89 8.83 -6.50 -12.93
N THR A 90 8.77 -6.10 -14.20
CA THR A 90 9.23 -4.78 -14.67
C THR A 90 8.02 -3.89 -14.93
N PHE A 91 7.97 -2.74 -14.28
CA PHE A 91 6.95 -1.72 -14.50
C PHE A 91 7.49 -0.62 -15.44
N PRO A 92 6.67 -0.03 -16.33
CA PRO A 92 7.07 1.14 -17.09
C PRO A 92 7.47 2.29 -16.14
N PRO A 93 8.45 3.14 -16.51
CA PRO A 93 8.80 4.28 -15.69
C PRO A 93 7.66 5.31 -15.65
N LEU A 94 7.42 5.88 -14.47
CA LEU A 94 6.57 7.07 -14.32
C LEU A 94 7.24 8.25 -15.02
N ARG A 95 6.44 9.18 -15.56
CA ARG A 95 6.99 10.34 -16.27
C ARG A 95 7.68 11.28 -15.30
N GLY A 96 7.01 11.62 -14.21
CA GLY A 96 7.55 12.51 -13.16
C GLY A 96 7.76 13.98 -13.58
N ASP A 97 7.68 14.33 -14.87
CA ASP A 97 7.85 15.68 -15.42
C ASP A 97 6.51 16.35 -15.79
N TYR A 98 5.69 16.66 -14.79
CA TYR A 98 4.32 17.15 -15.02
C TYR A 98 4.19 18.61 -15.48
N ARG A 99 5.27 19.24 -15.96
CA ARG A 99 5.29 20.67 -16.33
C ARG A 99 5.74 20.85 -17.77
N ARG A 100 4.92 21.52 -18.57
CA ARG A 100 5.27 21.86 -19.95
C ARG A 100 4.70 23.20 -20.40
#